data_AF-A0A925DB30-F1
#
_entry.id   AF-A0A925DB30-F1
#
_cell.length_a   1.000
_cell.length_b   1.000
_cell.length_c   1.000
_cell.angle_alpha   90.00
_cell.angle_beta   90.00
_cell.angle_gamma   90.00
#
_symmetry.space_group_name_H-M   'P 1'
#
loop_
_entity.id
_entity.type
_entity.pdbx_description
1 polymer ?
#
loop_
_entity_poly.entity_id
_entity_poly.type
_entity_poly.pdbx_seq_one_letter_code
_entity_poly.pdbx_strand_id
1 'polypeptide(L)'
;MAVATTIAEQMIDLCRQAAERNRGCAARKGNVVELRPEHGDDVMVVADLHGNRLNLRKLLGIADLAGHPRRHLVMQEVCHGGPEYPGDGGCMSHLMLEDMARLTCEFPGRFHFLLSNHELAELGDFPICKSRKMLNLLFRTGITEMYGDEGERVRDAYMEFIASCPLAIRTAGGLFISHSLPEKCDRDGFDTAVFTRPLTPADWTSGSGVFRLLWGRDFRSANAEAFARLVGAELLVHGHEPCSSGYSVPNSRQVILDGCGPTACYLLAPIGEKLTQPQLIGKIHKLFGGKPLCGATKHCGGK
;
A
#
# COMPACT_ATOMS: atom_id res chain seq x y z
N MET A 1 28.99 -11.43 15.79
CA MET A 1 27.98 -11.40 16.87
C MET A 1 27.67 -9.96 17.29
N ALA A 2 28.60 -9.21 17.92
CA ALA A 2 28.30 -7.84 18.39
C ALA A 2 27.74 -6.87 17.32
N VAL A 3 28.30 -6.85 16.10
CA VAL A 3 27.82 -5.98 15.00
C VAL A 3 26.40 -6.35 14.54
N ALA A 4 26.08 -7.64 14.45
CA ALA A 4 24.75 -8.11 14.06
C ALA A 4 23.70 -7.71 15.11
N THR A 5 24.04 -7.86 16.39
CA THR A 5 23.19 -7.40 17.50
C THR A 5 22.94 -5.90 17.43
N THR A 6 23.96 -5.07 17.18
CA THR A 6 23.78 -3.61 17.04
C THR A 6 22.88 -3.24 15.85
N ILE A 7 23.03 -3.89 14.70
CA ILE A 7 22.18 -3.64 13.52
C ILE A 7 20.73 -4.05 13.80
N ALA A 8 20.52 -5.20 14.46
CA ALA A 8 19.19 -5.66 14.86
C ALA A 8 18.52 -4.68 15.83
N GLU A 9 19.23 -4.21 16.86
CA GLU A 9 18.71 -3.23 17.83
C GLU A 9 18.31 -1.92 17.16
N GLN A 10 19.16 -1.38 16.27
CA GLN A 10 18.83 -0.19 15.50
C GLN A 10 17.56 -0.36 14.65
N MET A 11 17.39 -1.53 14.04
CA MET A 11 16.21 -1.80 13.23
C MET A 11 14.94 -1.96 14.09
N ILE A 12 15.04 -2.63 15.23
CA ILE A 12 13.94 -2.77 16.20
C ILE A 12 13.48 -1.38 16.67
N ASP A 13 14.42 -0.51 17.06
CA ASP A 13 14.11 0.83 17.53
C ASP A 13 13.52 1.71 16.43
N LEU A 14 13.99 1.55 15.19
CA LEU A 14 13.42 2.23 14.04
C LEU A 14 11.97 1.81 13.79
N CYS A 15 11.65 0.51 13.85
CA CYS A 15 10.29 0.01 13.69
C CYS A 15 9.34 0.51 14.77
N ARG A 16 9.79 0.55 16.03
CA ARG A 16 9.02 1.12 17.15
C ARG A 16 8.72 2.59 16.93
N GLN A 17 9.74 3.37 16.56
CA GLN A 17 9.57 4.78 16.24
C GLN A 17 8.59 4.97 15.06
N ALA A 18 8.73 4.18 13.99
CA ALA A 18 7.83 4.25 12.85
C ALA A 18 6.38 3.91 13.25
N ALA A 19 6.19 2.90 14.12
CA ALA A 19 4.89 2.55 14.65
C ALA A 19 4.26 3.68 15.48
N GLU A 20 5.06 4.33 16.32
CA GLU A 20 4.65 5.52 17.08
C GLU A 20 4.29 6.68 16.15
N ARG A 21 5.08 6.96 15.11
CA ARG A 21 4.77 8.02 14.11
C ARG A 21 3.47 7.74 13.37
N ASN A 22 3.23 6.49 12.97
CA ASN A 22 1.97 6.08 12.33
C ASN A 22 0.76 6.31 13.24
N ARG A 23 0.86 5.91 14.52
CA ARG A 23 -0.21 6.06 15.51
C ARG A 23 -0.44 7.53 15.89
N GLY A 24 0.64 8.31 15.99
CA GLY A 24 0.64 9.73 16.35
C GLY A 24 0.40 10.70 15.19
N CYS A 25 0.16 10.22 13.98
CA CYS A 25 -0.10 11.07 12.81
C CYS A 25 -1.34 11.95 13.06
N ALA A 26 -1.18 13.28 13.03
CA ALA A 26 -2.26 14.22 13.33
C ALA A 26 -3.47 14.10 12.38
N ALA A 27 -3.21 13.74 11.11
CA ALA A 27 -4.24 13.52 10.11
C ALA A 27 -4.97 12.17 10.25
N ARG A 28 -4.50 11.27 11.14
CA ARG A 28 -5.10 9.95 11.32
C ARG A 28 -6.36 10.02 12.20
N LYS A 29 -7.42 9.34 11.75
CA LYS A 29 -8.67 9.11 12.46
C LYS A 29 -8.96 7.61 12.44
N GLY A 30 -8.79 6.95 13.58
CA GLY A 30 -8.84 5.49 13.67
C GLY A 30 -7.77 4.84 12.79
N ASN A 31 -8.19 4.06 11.79
CA ASN A 31 -7.32 3.36 10.86
C ASN A 31 -7.27 4.01 9.47
N VAL A 32 -7.73 5.27 9.35
CA VAL A 32 -7.71 6.04 8.10
C VAL A 32 -6.92 7.34 8.30
N VAL A 33 -6.11 7.71 7.32
CA VAL A 33 -5.48 9.04 7.26
C VAL A 33 -6.37 9.98 6.45
N GLU A 34 -6.78 11.12 7.02
CA GLU A 34 -7.62 12.13 6.36
C GLU A 34 -6.78 13.33 5.91
N LEU A 35 -6.41 13.36 4.63
CA LEU A 35 -5.69 14.45 4.01
C LEU A 35 -6.63 15.58 3.57
N ARG A 36 -6.27 16.80 3.93
CA ARG A 36 -7.01 18.04 3.69
C ARG A 36 -6.03 19.07 3.12
N PRO A 37 -6.50 20.17 2.49
CA PRO A 37 -5.60 21.17 1.89
C PRO A 37 -4.57 21.76 2.87
N GLU A 38 -4.88 21.82 4.16
CA GLU A 38 -3.94 22.26 5.20
C GLU A 38 -2.78 21.26 5.42
N HIS A 39 -2.99 19.97 5.12
CA HIS A 39 -1.99 18.92 5.28
C HIS A 39 -0.98 18.90 4.10
N GLY A 40 -1.44 19.20 2.88
CA GLY A 40 -0.60 19.18 1.69
C GLY A 40 -1.36 19.54 0.41
N ASP A 41 -0.62 19.65 -0.69
CA ASP A 41 -1.16 20.07 -2.00
C ASP A 41 -1.56 18.86 -2.85
N ASP A 42 -0.68 17.85 -2.91
CA ASP A 42 -0.89 16.65 -3.70
C ASP A 42 -0.48 15.37 -2.94
N VAL A 43 -1.01 14.25 -3.42
CA VAL A 43 -0.70 12.90 -2.95
C VAL A 43 -0.26 12.06 -4.15
N MET A 44 0.95 11.51 -4.05
CA MET A 44 1.47 10.52 -4.97
C MET A 44 1.12 9.13 -4.44
N VAL A 45 0.39 8.33 -5.23
CA VAL A 45 0.00 6.97 -4.86
C VAL A 45 0.73 5.96 -5.73
N VAL A 46 1.42 5.04 -5.06
CA VAL A 46 2.04 3.86 -5.64
C VAL A 46 1.37 2.63 -5.02
N ALA A 47 0.98 1.69 -5.87
CA ALA A 47 0.47 0.39 -5.44
C ALA A 47 1.61 -0.64 -5.39
N ASP A 48 1.29 -1.90 -5.67
CA ASP A 48 2.11 -3.07 -5.40
C ASP A 48 3.53 -2.96 -5.96
N LEU A 49 4.52 -3.29 -5.14
CA LEU A 49 5.93 -3.27 -5.51
C LEU A 49 6.62 -4.62 -5.38
N HIS A 50 6.15 -5.50 -4.50
CA HIS A 50 6.65 -6.88 -4.34
C HIS A 50 8.19 -6.98 -4.37
N GLY A 51 8.90 -6.24 -3.52
CA GLY A 51 10.36 -6.28 -3.44
C GLY A 51 11.10 -5.67 -4.63
N ASN A 52 10.42 -5.01 -5.57
CA ASN A 52 11.08 -4.36 -6.71
C ASN A 52 11.80 -3.07 -6.30
N ARG A 53 13.05 -3.23 -5.84
CA ARG A 53 13.92 -2.12 -5.41
C ARG A 53 14.29 -1.15 -6.53
N LEU A 54 14.30 -1.58 -7.79
CA LEU A 54 14.57 -0.68 -8.91
C LEU A 54 13.43 0.33 -9.06
N ASN A 55 12.19 -0.15 -9.04
CA ASN A 55 11.02 0.71 -9.15
C ASN A 55 10.91 1.62 -7.92
N LEU A 56 11.12 1.09 -6.72
CA LEU A 56 11.16 1.89 -5.49
C LEU A 56 12.08 3.10 -5.62
N ARG A 57 13.35 2.89 -5.99
CA ARG A 57 14.32 3.99 -6.11
C ARG A 57 13.89 5.06 -7.10
N LYS A 58 13.34 4.65 -8.25
CA LYS A 58 12.81 5.61 -9.25
C LYS A 58 11.63 6.39 -8.71
N LEU A 59 10.70 5.72 -8.05
CA LEU A 59 9.51 6.34 -7.48
C LEU A 59 9.86 7.30 -6.35
N LEU A 60 10.81 6.97 -5.48
CA LEU A 60 11.31 7.89 -4.45
C LEU A 60 11.96 9.13 -5.07
N GLY A 61 12.74 8.96 -6.15
CA GLY A 61 13.31 10.09 -6.90
C GLY A 61 12.26 10.97 -7.57
N ILE A 62 11.14 10.40 -8.02
CA ILE A 62 10.01 11.16 -8.58
C ILE A 62 9.21 11.87 -7.48
N ALA A 63 8.98 11.18 -6.35
CA ALA A 63 8.24 11.73 -5.24
C ALA A 63 8.98 12.94 -4.65
N ASP A 64 10.30 12.81 -4.45
CA ASP A 64 11.21 13.85 -3.95
C ASP A 64 10.57 14.66 -2.82
N LEU A 65 10.23 13.98 -1.72
CA LEU A 65 9.55 14.58 -0.58
C LEU A 65 10.36 15.69 0.10
N ALA A 66 11.69 15.70 -0.09
CA ALA A 66 12.55 16.78 0.37
C ALA A 66 12.35 18.05 -0.48
N GLY A 67 12.32 17.92 -1.81
CA GLY A 67 12.05 19.03 -2.73
C GLY A 67 10.57 19.46 -2.79
N HIS A 68 9.65 18.59 -2.38
CA HIS A 68 8.20 18.84 -2.38
C HIS A 68 7.63 18.75 -0.96
N PRO A 69 7.84 19.79 -0.11
CA PRO A 69 7.48 19.74 1.32
C PRO A 69 5.98 19.57 1.58
N ARG A 70 5.13 19.89 0.58
CA ARG A 70 3.67 19.78 0.66
C ARG A 70 3.10 18.55 -0.07
N ARG A 71 3.95 17.66 -0.60
CA ARG A 71 3.55 16.39 -1.20
C ARG A 71 3.44 15.31 -0.14
N HIS A 72 2.45 14.45 -0.31
CA HIS A 72 2.36 13.17 0.38
C HIS A 72 2.72 12.01 -0.55
N LEU A 73 3.24 10.92 0.01
CA LEU A 73 3.54 9.69 -0.72
C LEU A 73 2.85 8.51 -0.04
N VAL A 74 2.15 7.70 -0.84
CA VAL A 74 1.48 6.48 -0.42
C VAL A 74 2.16 5.30 -1.10
N MET A 75 2.53 4.28 -0.33
CA MET A 75 3.06 3.01 -0.83
C MET A 75 2.26 1.84 -0.26
N GLN A 76 2.19 0.75 -1.04
CA GLN A 76 1.39 -0.44 -0.75
C GLN A 76 2.17 -1.69 -1.19
N GLU A 77 2.00 -2.80 -0.47
CA GLU A 77 2.45 -4.15 -0.85
C GLU A 77 3.90 -4.23 -1.32
N VAL A 78 4.84 -4.16 -0.37
CA VAL A 78 6.28 -4.26 -0.66
C VAL A 78 6.84 -5.65 -0.42
N CYS A 79 6.15 -6.51 0.34
CA CYS A 79 6.62 -7.85 0.68
C CYS A 79 6.36 -8.91 -0.42
N HIS A 80 7.10 -10.01 -0.30
CA HIS A 80 6.97 -11.24 -1.09
C HIS A 80 7.17 -11.09 -2.60
N GLY A 81 8.35 -10.59 -2.98
CA GLY A 81 8.87 -10.66 -4.33
C GLY A 81 10.28 -10.09 -4.39
N GLY A 82 10.74 -9.80 -5.60
CA GLY A 82 12.07 -9.24 -5.83
C GLY A 82 13.18 -10.30 -5.68
N PRO A 83 14.41 -9.86 -5.38
CA PRO A 83 15.55 -10.77 -5.26
C PRO A 83 15.45 -11.67 -4.02
N GLU A 84 16.01 -12.86 -4.13
CA GLU A 84 16.26 -13.80 -3.04
C GLU A 84 17.76 -13.78 -2.71
N TYR A 85 18.12 -14.16 -1.48
CA TYR A 85 19.53 -14.42 -1.14
C TYR A 85 20.10 -15.59 -1.96
N PRO A 86 21.42 -15.62 -2.23
CA PRO A 86 22.04 -16.71 -2.97
C PRO A 86 21.79 -18.09 -2.34
N GLY A 87 21.86 -19.16 -3.16
CA GLY A 87 21.84 -20.54 -2.66
C GLY A 87 20.48 -21.01 -2.14
N ASP A 88 19.39 -20.66 -2.82
CA ASP A 88 18.00 -20.95 -2.40
C ASP A 88 17.64 -20.32 -1.05
N GLY A 89 18.23 -19.17 -0.74
CA GLY A 89 17.97 -18.41 0.48
C GLY A 89 16.60 -17.73 0.50
N GLY A 90 16.32 -17.02 1.58
CA GLY A 90 15.06 -16.31 1.75
C GLY A 90 14.89 -15.10 0.82
N CYS A 91 13.69 -14.53 0.77
CA CYS A 91 13.46 -13.32 -0.02
C CYS A 91 13.97 -12.07 0.69
N MET A 92 14.48 -11.12 -0.10
CA MET A 92 15.07 -9.87 0.41
C MET A 92 14.04 -8.75 0.56
N SER A 93 12.74 -9.05 0.48
CA SER A 93 11.70 -8.01 0.55
C SER A 93 11.59 -7.35 1.93
N HIS A 94 12.11 -7.98 2.99
CA HIS A 94 12.20 -7.37 4.32
C HIS A 94 13.04 -6.07 4.29
N LEU A 95 14.11 -6.01 3.49
CA LEU A 95 14.89 -4.78 3.31
C LEU A 95 14.07 -3.61 2.76
N MET A 96 13.03 -3.92 1.98
CA MET A 96 12.11 -2.91 1.45
C MET A 96 11.07 -2.48 2.49
N LEU A 97 10.63 -3.39 3.36
CA LEU A 97 9.82 -3.05 4.53
C LEU A 97 10.59 -2.13 5.49
N GLU A 98 11.88 -2.39 5.70
CA GLU A 98 12.75 -1.50 6.48
C GLU A 98 12.83 -0.10 5.88
N ASP A 99 12.89 0.02 4.54
CA ASP A 99 12.85 1.32 3.86
C ASP A 99 11.53 2.04 4.15
N MET A 100 10.40 1.33 4.25
CA MET A 100 9.13 1.95 4.62
C MET A 100 9.19 2.51 6.05
N ALA A 101 9.77 1.76 7.01
CA ALA A 101 9.95 2.23 8.38
C ALA A 101 10.89 3.47 8.45
N ARG A 102 11.98 3.48 7.68
CA ARG A 102 12.88 4.65 7.54
C ARG A 102 12.11 5.87 7.04
N LEU A 103 11.37 5.72 5.94
CA LEU A 103 10.61 6.82 5.32
C LEU A 103 9.50 7.35 6.24
N THR A 104 8.84 6.49 7.01
CA THR A 104 7.86 6.90 8.03
C THR A 104 8.49 7.80 9.09
N CYS A 105 9.73 7.49 9.51
CA CYS A 105 10.46 8.31 10.48
C CYS A 105 11.05 9.59 9.89
N GLU A 106 11.51 9.56 8.64
CA GLU A 106 12.10 10.70 7.93
C GLU A 106 11.04 11.74 7.51
N PHE A 107 9.87 11.28 7.08
CA PHE A 107 8.78 12.12 6.59
C PHE A 107 7.47 11.90 7.35
N PRO A 108 7.44 12.12 8.68
CA PRO A 108 6.28 11.83 9.51
C PRO A 108 5.07 12.65 9.06
N GLY A 109 3.94 11.97 8.84
CA GLY A 109 2.70 12.58 8.35
C GLY A 109 2.69 12.90 6.85
N ARG A 110 3.79 12.71 6.12
CA ARG A 110 3.88 12.90 4.66
C ARG A 110 4.10 11.60 3.89
N PHE A 111 4.82 10.65 4.47
CA PHE A 111 4.90 9.28 3.97
C PHE A 111 3.88 8.38 4.67
N HIS A 112 3.16 7.58 3.88
CA HIS A 112 2.11 6.67 4.35
C HIS A 112 2.28 5.29 3.71
N PHE A 113 2.57 4.28 4.52
CA PHE A 113 2.60 2.89 4.09
C PHE A 113 1.30 2.20 4.49
N LEU A 114 0.45 1.81 3.53
CA LEU A 114 -0.83 1.18 3.82
C LEU A 114 -0.68 -0.31 4.08
N LEU A 115 -1.50 -0.83 4.97
CA LEU A 115 -1.60 -2.27 5.18
C LEU A 115 -2.16 -2.94 3.91
N SER A 116 -1.42 -3.90 3.36
CA SER A 116 -1.85 -4.73 2.22
C SER A 116 -2.22 -6.15 2.67
N ASN A 117 -2.68 -6.98 1.73
CA ASN A 117 -2.86 -8.41 1.98
C ASN A 117 -1.54 -9.14 2.27
N HIS A 118 -0.43 -8.78 1.62
CA HIS A 118 0.86 -9.42 1.88
C HIS A 118 1.39 -9.09 3.28
N GLU A 119 1.27 -7.83 3.69
CA GLU A 119 1.66 -7.43 5.04
C GLU A 119 0.70 -7.98 6.10
N LEU A 120 -0.61 -8.06 5.82
CA LEU A 120 -1.54 -8.73 6.73
C LEU A 120 -1.26 -10.24 6.85
N ALA A 121 -0.82 -10.88 5.77
CA ALA A 121 -0.47 -12.29 5.81
C ALA A 121 0.69 -12.58 6.75
N GLU A 122 1.66 -11.67 6.86
CA GLU A 122 2.72 -11.76 7.87
C GLU A 122 2.21 -11.55 9.30
N LEU A 123 1.27 -10.61 9.50
CA LEU A 123 0.66 -10.38 10.83
C LEU A 123 -0.19 -11.54 11.31
N GLY A 124 -1.01 -12.11 10.42
CA GLY A 124 -1.98 -13.16 10.73
C GLY A 124 -1.47 -14.57 10.48
N ASP A 125 -0.20 -14.72 10.08
CA ASP A 125 0.40 -15.97 9.60
C ASP A 125 -0.45 -16.68 8.53
N PHE A 126 -1.13 -15.90 7.68
CA PHE A 126 -1.95 -16.44 6.60
C PHE A 126 -1.04 -16.92 5.46
N PRO A 127 -1.10 -18.20 5.05
CA PRO A 127 -0.15 -18.73 4.09
C PRO A 127 -0.40 -18.19 2.69
N ILE A 128 0.62 -17.58 2.09
CA ILE A 128 0.66 -17.20 0.68
C ILE A 128 1.58 -18.15 -0.08
N CYS A 129 1.01 -18.91 -1.01
CA CYS A 129 1.73 -19.84 -1.86
C CYS A 129 1.75 -19.34 -3.31
N LYS A 130 2.94 -19.13 -3.87
CA LYS A 130 3.13 -18.74 -5.28
C LYS A 130 4.24 -19.58 -5.90
N SER A 131 3.99 -20.12 -7.09
CA SER A 131 4.96 -20.99 -7.80
C SER A 131 5.50 -22.13 -6.93
N ARG A 132 4.65 -22.75 -6.11
CA ARG A 132 4.97 -23.81 -5.13
C ARG A 132 5.93 -23.40 -4.00
N LYS A 133 6.25 -22.11 -3.85
CA LYS A 133 6.98 -21.58 -2.69
C LYS A 133 6.00 -20.95 -1.71
N MET A 134 6.23 -21.18 -0.41
CA MET A 134 5.51 -20.48 0.66
C MET A 134 6.22 -19.16 0.94
N LEU A 135 5.61 -18.05 0.55
CA LEU A 135 6.26 -16.74 0.54
C LEU A 135 6.57 -16.25 1.96
N ASN A 136 5.72 -16.56 2.93
CA ASN A 136 5.95 -16.23 4.34
C ASN A 136 7.20 -16.94 4.89
N LEU A 137 7.41 -18.20 4.50
CA LEU A 137 8.61 -18.93 4.89
C LEU A 137 9.86 -18.30 4.28
N LEU A 138 9.83 -17.97 2.97
CA LEU A 138 10.96 -17.28 2.34
C LEU A 138 11.26 -15.94 3.01
N PHE A 139 10.24 -15.20 3.42
CA PHE A 139 10.41 -13.93 4.11
C PHE A 139 11.11 -14.12 5.46
N ARG A 140 10.64 -15.07 6.28
CA ARG A 140 11.27 -15.42 7.56
C ARG A 140 12.70 -15.94 7.41
N THR A 141 12.95 -16.78 6.41
CA THR A 141 14.31 -17.22 6.07
C THR A 141 15.19 -16.02 5.69
N GLY A 142 14.64 -15.04 4.97
CA GLY A 142 15.39 -13.85 4.57
C GLY A 142 15.78 -12.97 5.76
N ILE A 143 14.88 -12.83 6.74
CA ILE A 143 15.18 -12.16 8.01
C ILE A 143 16.27 -12.92 8.78
N THR A 144 16.17 -14.25 8.83
CA THR A 144 17.15 -15.10 9.52
C THR A 144 18.53 -15.02 8.85
N GLU A 145 18.59 -14.97 7.52
CA GLU A 145 19.83 -14.80 6.76
C GLU A 145 20.51 -13.46 7.09
N MET A 146 19.73 -12.39 7.25
CA MET A 146 20.25 -11.05 7.54
C MET A 146 20.68 -10.87 9.00
N TYR A 147 19.85 -11.35 9.93
CA TYR A 147 19.96 -11.01 11.36
C TYR A 147 20.41 -12.18 12.24
N GLY A 148 20.51 -13.40 11.69
CA GLY A 148 20.88 -14.60 12.45
C GLY A 148 19.93 -14.84 13.63
N ASP A 149 20.51 -15.08 14.80
CA ASP A 149 19.79 -15.36 16.05
C ASP A 149 18.85 -14.22 16.49
N GLU A 150 19.07 -12.99 16.01
CA GLU A 150 18.22 -11.83 16.32
C GLU A 150 16.98 -11.73 15.40
N GLY A 151 16.86 -12.61 14.40
CA GLY A 151 15.85 -12.51 13.37
C GLY A 151 14.41 -12.53 13.90
N GLU A 152 14.12 -13.30 14.94
CA GLU A 152 12.79 -13.33 15.55
C GLU A 152 12.42 -11.99 16.21
N ARG A 153 13.35 -11.39 16.97
CA ARG A 153 13.15 -10.08 17.61
C ARG A 153 12.93 -8.96 16.59
N VAL A 154 13.67 -9.01 15.47
CA VAL A 154 13.49 -8.06 14.36
C VAL A 154 12.15 -8.27 13.69
N ARG A 155 11.75 -9.53 13.45
CA ARG A 155 10.43 -9.85 12.89
C ARG A 155 9.30 -9.33 13.79
N ASP A 156 9.38 -9.50 15.10
CA ASP A 156 8.37 -8.98 16.02
C ASP A 156 8.22 -7.47 15.91
N ALA A 157 9.34 -6.75 15.76
CA ALA A 157 9.34 -5.31 15.52
C ALA A 157 8.72 -4.95 14.15
N TYR A 158 8.94 -5.76 13.11
CA TYR A 158 8.24 -5.62 11.83
C TYR A 158 6.74 -5.78 11.99
N MET A 159 6.28 -6.75 12.78
CA MET A 159 4.86 -6.96 13.03
C MET A 159 4.25 -5.80 13.80
N GLU A 160 4.97 -5.22 14.77
CA GLU A 160 4.51 -4.02 15.46
C GLU A 160 4.35 -2.83 14.49
N PHE A 161 5.33 -2.63 13.60
CA PHE A 161 5.27 -1.60 12.58
C PHE A 161 4.11 -1.83 11.60
N ILE A 162 3.96 -3.04 11.04
CA ILE A 162 2.89 -3.37 10.10
C ILE A 162 1.52 -3.20 10.76
N ALA A 163 1.33 -3.66 12.01
CA ALA A 163 0.08 -3.51 12.74
C ALA A 163 -0.28 -2.03 13.01
N SER A 164 0.70 -1.13 12.95
CA SER A 164 0.46 0.31 13.06
C SER A 164 -0.01 0.94 11.75
N CYS A 165 0.17 0.31 10.59
CA CYS A 165 -0.14 0.91 9.29
C CYS A 165 -1.64 1.24 9.15
N PRO A 166 -2.00 2.38 8.52
CA PRO A 166 -3.39 2.68 8.21
C PRO A 166 -3.95 1.72 7.14
N LEU A 167 -5.26 1.48 7.18
CA LEU A 167 -5.99 0.68 6.18
C LEU A 167 -6.29 1.48 4.91
N ALA A 168 -6.41 2.80 5.04
CA ALA A 168 -6.76 3.67 3.93
C ALA A 168 -6.32 5.12 4.13
N ILE A 169 -6.34 5.87 3.03
CA ILE A 169 -6.28 7.34 3.01
C ILE A 169 -7.56 7.88 2.40
N ARG A 170 -8.05 8.97 2.96
CA ARG A 170 -9.10 9.80 2.38
C ARG A 170 -8.55 11.18 2.05
N THR A 171 -8.93 11.74 0.90
CA THR A 171 -8.65 13.14 0.57
C THR A 171 -9.91 14.00 0.64
N ALA A 172 -9.76 15.30 0.88
CA ALA A 172 -10.86 16.27 0.82
C ALA A 172 -11.51 16.33 -0.58
N GLY A 173 -10.76 16.01 -1.63
CA GLY A 173 -11.24 15.83 -3.01
C GLY A 173 -12.15 14.62 -3.23
N GLY A 174 -12.38 13.79 -2.20
CA GLY A 174 -13.30 12.64 -2.27
C GLY A 174 -12.65 11.34 -2.75
N LEU A 175 -11.32 11.25 -2.79
CA LEU A 175 -10.63 9.98 -3.04
C LEU A 175 -10.60 9.13 -1.78
N PHE A 176 -10.82 7.83 -1.94
CA PHE A 176 -10.53 6.83 -0.92
C PHE A 176 -9.53 5.82 -1.48
N ILE A 177 -8.34 5.78 -0.88
CA ILE A 177 -7.20 5.00 -1.31
C ILE A 177 -7.03 3.86 -0.30
N SER A 178 -7.21 2.62 -0.74
CA SER A 178 -7.04 1.42 0.09
C SER A 178 -6.47 0.31 -0.77
N HIS A 179 -5.77 -0.65 -0.17
CA HIS A 179 -5.11 -1.73 -0.92
C HIS A 179 -6.06 -2.44 -1.89
N SER A 180 -7.26 -2.79 -1.40
CA SER A 180 -8.34 -3.33 -2.21
C SER A 180 -9.70 -2.89 -1.65
N LEU A 181 -10.75 -3.60 -2.03
CA LEU A 181 -12.12 -3.46 -1.55
C LEU A 181 -12.73 -4.82 -1.14
N PRO A 182 -13.74 -4.83 -0.25
CA PRO A 182 -14.45 -6.05 0.10
C PRO A 182 -15.35 -6.55 -1.03
N GLU A 183 -15.54 -7.86 -1.08
CA GLU A 183 -16.46 -8.47 -2.03
C GLU A 183 -17.92 -8.35 -1.59
N LYS A 184 -18.82 -8.31 -2.57
CA LYS A 184 -20.29 -8.38 -2.39
C LYS A 184 -20.86 -7.35 -1.42
N CYS A 185 -20.25 -6.18 -1.28
CA CYS A 185 -20.77 -5.05 -0.50
C CYS A 185 -22.19 -4.65 -0.95
N ASP A 186 -22.52 -4.83 -2.23
CA ASP A 186 -23.85 -4.56 -2.79
C ASP A 186 -24.96 -5.49 -2.27
N ARG A 187 -24.58 -6.65 -1.71
CA ARG A 187 -25.50 -7.70 -1.27
C ARG A 187 -25.42 -7.95 0.22
N ASP A 188 -24.20 -8.09 0.72
CA ASP A 188 -23.91 -8.56 2.08
C ASP A 188 -23.49 -7.40 3.00
N GLY A 189 -23.27 -6.21 2.43
CA GLY A 189 -22.72 -5.06 3.15
C GLY A 189 -21.28 -5.26 3.63
N PHE A 190 -20.78 -4.26 4.33
CA PHE A 190 -19.46 -4.27 4.95
C PHE A 190 -19.48 -3.42 6.22
N ASP A 191 -18.98 -3.96 7.32
CA ASP A 191 -18.88 -3.23 8.59
C ASP A 191 -17.72 -2.24 8.54
N THR A 192 -18.05 -0.96 8.44
CA THR A 192 -17.08 0.14 8.36
C THR A 192 -16.46 0.50 9.71
N ALA A 193 -16.88 -0.13 10.82
CA ALA A 193 -16.27 0.11 12.13
C ALA A 193 -14.76 -0.17 12.14
N VAL A 194 -14.27 -1.09 11.29
CA VAL A 194 -12.83 -1.36 11.12
C VAL A 194 -12.01 -0.11 10.77
N PHE A 195 -12.62 0.95 10.25
CA PHE A 195 -11.93 2.20 9.96
C PHE A 195 -11.79 3.13 11.17
N THR A 196 -12.59 2.96 12.22
CA THR A 196 -12.67 3.90 13.34
C THR A 196 -12.26 3.30 14.67
N ARG A 197 -12.55 2.02 14.92
CA ARG A 197 -12.17 1.35 16.18
C ARG A 197 -10.70 0.91 16.18
N PRO A 198 -10.08 0.72 17.36
CA PRO A 198 -8.81 0.01 17.45
C PRO A 198 -8.89 -1.39 16.82
N LEU A 199 -7.86 -1.76 16.05
CA LEU A 199 -7.70 -3.12 15.56
C LEU A 199 -7.14 -4.02 16.66
N THR A 200 -7.49 -5.30 16.58
CA THR A 200 -7.08 -6.34 17.52
C THR A 200 -6.51 -7.53 16.75
N PRO A 201 -5.82 -8.48 17.41
CA PRO A 201 -5.34 -9.68 16.74
C PRO A 201 -6.41 -10.48 15.97
N ALA A 202 -7.68 -10.41 16.40
CA ALA A 202 -8.78 -11.06 15.68
C ALA A 202 -9.00 -10.48 14.28
N ASP A 203 -8.62 -9.22 14.05
CA ASP A 203 -8.72 -8.56 12.75
C ASP A 203 -7.73 -9.09 11.72
N TRP A 204 -6.68 -9.80 12.15
CA TRP A 204 -5.69 -10.37 11.24
C TRP A 204 -6.11 -11.72 10.66
N THR A 205 -7.18 -12.30 11.20
CA THR A 205 -7.64 -13.64 10.85
C THR A 205 -8.45 -13.67 9.56
N SER A 206 -8.44 -14.81 8.86
CA SER A 206 -9.24 -15.00 7.65
C SER A 206 -10.73 -14.82 7.94
N GLY A 207 -11.42 -14.08 7.08
CA GLY A 207 -12.84 -13.76 7.21
C GLY A 207 -13.16 -12.53 8.06
N SER A 208 -12.17 -11.92 8.72
CA SER A 208 -12.35 -10.64 9.43
C SER A 208 -12.72 -9.50 8.45
N GLY A 209 -13.18 -8.37 8.99
CA GLY A 209 -13.45 -7.18 8.16
C GLY A 209 -12.20 -6.64 7.46
N VAL A 210 -11.04 -6.64 8.14
CA VAL A 210 -9.76 -6.22 7.53
C VAL A 210 -9.33 -7.21 6.44
N PHE A 211 -9.45 -8.51 6.69
CA PHE A 211 -9.14 -9.52 5.69
C PHE A 211 -10.02 -9.37 4.45
N ARG A 212 -11.35 -9.20 4.64
CA ARG A 212 -12.29 -8.95 3.54
C ARG A 212 -11.89 -7.71 2.72
N LEU A 213 -11.51 -6.61 3.38
CA LEU A 213 -11.08 -5.37 2.72
C LEU A 213 -9.82 -5.56 1.87
N LEU A 214 -8.82 -6.24 2.40
CA LEU A 214 -7.48 -6.31 1.79
C LEU A 214 -7.37 -7.43 0.74
N TRP A 215 -8.18 -8.50 0.82
CA TRP A 215 -8.14 -9.62 -0.14
C TRP A 215 -9.16 -9.55 -1.26
N GLY A 216 -10.27 -8.82 -1.11
CA GLY A 216 -11.36 -8.88 -2.07
C GLY A 216 -10.94 -8.45 -3.48
N ARG A 217 -11.58 -9.03 -4.51
CA ARG A 217 -11.32 -8.70 -5.93
C ARG A 217 -12.61 -8.48 -6.74
N ASP A 218 -13.67 -8.06 -6.06
CA ASP A 218 -14.96 -7.83 -6.70
C ASP A 218 -15.05 -6.42 -7.31
N PHE A 219 -14.57 -6.29 -8.54
CA PHE A 219 -14.51 -5.02 -9.27
C PHE A 219 -15.78 -4.70 -10.09
N ARG A 220 -16.89 -5.42 -9.87
CA ARG A 220 -18.18 -5.13 -10.52
C ARG A 220 -18.63 -3.71 -10.15
N SER A 221 -19.23 -2.98 -11.09
CA SER A 221 -19.69 -1.60 -10.86
C SER A 221 -20.60 -1.47 -9.64
N ALA A 222 -21.56 -2.39 -9.47
CA ALA A 222 -22.48 -2.38 -8.33
C ALA A 222 -21.76 -2.52 -6.98
N ASN A 223 -20.73 -3.38 -6.90
CA ASN A 223 -19.94 -3.57 -5.68
C ASN A 223 -19.10 -2.32 -5.37
N ALA A 224 -18.40 -1.78 -6.38
CA ALA A 224 -17.61 -0.57 -6.24
C ALA A 224 -18.45 0.64 -5.80
N GLU A 225 -19.65 0.81 -6.36
CA GLU A 225 -20.59 1.86 -5.95
C GLU A 225 -21.10 1.65 -4.51
N ALA A 226 -21.40 0.42 -4.12
CA ALA A 226 -21.82 0.12 -2.75
C ALA A 226 -20.71 0.43 -1.75
N PHE A 227 -19.48 0.00 -2.03
CA PHE A 227 -18.33 0.29 -1.17
C PHE A 227 -18.04 1.80 -1.12
N ALA A 228 -18.05 2.49 -2.27
CA ALA A 228 -17.88 3.95 -2.31
C ALA A 228 -18.92 4.68 -1.46
N ARG A 229 -20.19 4.24 -1.46
CA ARG A 229 -21.22 4.80 -0.57
C ARG A 229 -20.92 4.51 0.91
N LEU A 230 -20.56 3.28 1.25
CA LEU A 230 -20.25 2.88 2.63
C LEU A 230 -19.10 3.70 3.21
N VAL A 231 -18.08 3.98 2.39
CA VAL A 231 -16.93 4.79 2.80
C VAL A 231 -17.10 6.27 2.45
N GLY A 232 -18.23 6.75 1.94
CA GLY A 232 -18.43 8.16 1.56
C GLY A 232 -17.37 8.71 0.60
N ALA A 233 -17.02 7.94 -0.43
CA ALA A 233 -16.01 8.28 -1.44
C ALA A 233 -16.66 8.60 -2.79
N GLU A 234 -16.05 9.51 -3.55
CA GLU A 234 -16.44 9.77 -4.94
C GLU A 234 -15.74 8.84 -5.90
N LEU A 235 -14.44 8.61 -5.66
CA LEU A 235 -13.60 7.71 -6.44
C LEU A 235 -12.75 6.84 -5.50
N LEU A 236 -12.45 5.65 -5.96
CA LEU A 236 -11.69 4.64 -5.26
C LEU A 236 -10.37 4.38 -6.00
N VAL A 237 -9.28 4.30 -5.24
CA VAL A 237 -7.94 3.98 -5.78
C VAL A 237 -7.40 2.76 -5.05
N HIS A 238 -6.98 1.74 -5.80
CA HIS A 238 -6.54 0.45 -5.27
C HIS A 238 -5.22 -0.04 -5.88
N GLY A 239 -4.67 -1.09 -5.28
CA GLY A 239 -3.63 -1.96 -5.81
C GLY A 239 -4.15 -3.39 -6.02
N HIS A 240 -3.39 -4.38 -5.55
CA HIS A 240 -3.72 -5.81 -5.43
C HIS A 240 -3.87 -6.61 -6.73
N GLU A 241 -4.38 -5.99 -7.80
CA GLU A 241 -4.58 -6.64 -9.10
C GLU A 241 -3.43 -6.31 -10.07
N PRO A 242 -2.67 -7.32 -10.54
CA PRO A 242 -1.66 -7.11 -11.57
C PRO A 242 -2.28 -6.48 -12.83
N CYS A 243 -1.67 -5.40 -13.31
CA CYS A 243 -2.20 -4.66 -14.46
C CYS A 243 -1.17 -4.65 -15.59
N SER A 244 -1.49 -5.30 -16.72
CA SER A 244 -0.58 -5.37 -17.88
C SER A 244 -0.17 -3.99 -18.41
N SER A 245 -1.07 -3.00 -18.34
CA SER A 245 -0.83 -1.59 -18.70
C SER A 245 -0.31 -0.73 -17.55
N GLY A 246 -0.06 -1.30 -16.36
CA GLY A 246 0.32 -0.59 -15.13
C GLY A 246 -0.85 -0.01 -14.34
N TYR A 247 -2.05 0.01 -14.92
CA TYR A 247 -3.28 0.38 -14.24
C TYR A 247 -4.49 -0.23 -14.95
N SER A 248 -5.63 -0.30 -14.26
CA SER A 248 -6.93 -0.73 -14.76
C SER A 248 -8.05 0.18 -14.27
N VAL A 249 -9.12 0.28 -15.06
CA VAL A 249 -10.32 1.10 -14.79
C VAL A 249 -11.55 0.23 -15.03
N PRO A 250 -11.90 -0.67 -14.09
CA PRO A 250 -12.91 -1.71 -14.33
C PRO A 250 -14.35 -1.19 -14.36
N ASN A 251 -14.60 0.02 -13.86
CA ASN A 251 -15.91 0.68 -13.81
C ASN A 251 -15.71 2.20 -13.69
N SER A 252 -16.77 2.97 -13.43
CA SER A 252 -16.75 4.45 -13.36
C SER A 252 -16.26 5.03 -12.03
N ARG A 253 -16.02 4.20 -11.01
CA ARG A 253 -15.62 4.62 -9.65
C ARG A 253 -14.19 4.29 -9.30
N GLN A 254 -13.60 3.27 -9.94
CA GLN A 254 -12.30 2.71 -9.55
C GLN A 254 -11.17 3.05 -10.50
N VAL A 255 -9.99 3.24 -9.93
CA VAL A 255 -8.69 3.12 -10.59
C VAL A 255 -7.87 2.12 -9.79
N ILE A 256 -7.32 1.12 -10.47
CA ILE A 256 -6.40 0.14 -9.88
C ILE A 256 -5.02 0.42 -10.45
N LEU A 257 -4.00 0.55 -9.61
CA LEU A 257 -2.61 0.81 -9.99
C LEU A 257 -1.76 -0.44 -9.78
N ASP A 258 -0.70 -0.58 -10.56
CA ASP A 258 0.34 -1.60 -10.38
C ASP A 258 1.71 -0.90 -10.50
N GLY A 259 2.53 -1.01 -9.45
CA GLY A 259 3.85 -0.39 -9.36
C GLY A 259 5.01 -1.34 -9.65
N CYS A 260 4.78 -2.63 -9.84
CA CYS A 260 5.83 -3.65 -9.81
C CYS A 260 6.40 -3.96 -11.21
N GLY A 261 5.56 -3.95 -12.24
CA GLY A 261 5.93 -4.38 -13.60
C GLY A 261 6.77 -3.39 -14.42
N PRO A 262 7.17 -3.76 -15.66
CA PRO A 262 7.84 -2.85 -16.59
C PRO A 262 6.93 -1.74 -17.12
N THR A 263 5.62 -1.90 -16.95
CA THR A 263 4.59 -0.91 -17.28
C THR A 263 4.12 -0.13 -16.05
N ALA A 264 4.82 -0.26 -14.92
CA ALA A 264 4.46 0.32 -13.63
C ALA A 264 3.97 1.77 -13.76
N CYS A 265 2.89 2.07 -13.05
CA CYS A 265 2.32 3.40 -12.99
C CYS A 265 2.22 3.90 -11.55
N TYR A 266 2.08 5.22 -11.43
CA TYR A 266 1.73 5.89 -10.20
C TYR A 266 0.69 6.97 -10.49
N LEU A 267 -0.04 7.38 -9.47
CA LEU A 267 -1.01 8.47 -9.55
C LEU A 267 -0.45 9.69 -8.82
N LEU A 268 -0.63 10.89 -9.37
CA LEU A 268 -0.34 12.15 -8.69
C LEU A 268 -1.59 13.03 -8.66
N ALA A 269 -2.32 13.02 -7.55
CA ALA A 269 -3.62 13.68 -7.43
C ALA A 269 -3.59 14.85 -6.43
N PRO A 270 -4.31 15.96 -6.70
CA PRO A 270 -4.50 17.04 -5.73
C PRO A 270 -5.30 16.53 -4.52
N ILE A 271 -4.96 17.00 -3.33
CA ILE A 271 -5.67 16.64 -2.09
C ILE A 271 -7.02 17.37 -1.97
N GLY A 272 -7.07 18.63 -2.38
CA GLY A 272 -8.21 19.52 -2.15
C GLY A 272 -9.24 19.60 -3.28
N GLU A 273 -8.94 19.06 -4.46
CA GLU A 273 -9.79 19.22 -5.64
C GLU A 273 -10.63 17.96 -5.89
N LYS A 274 -11.92 18.15 -6.17
CA LYS A 274 -12.78 17.06 -6.65
C LYS A 274 -12.45 16.75 -8.10
N LEU A 275 -12.19 15.49 -8.39
CA LEU A 275 -11.92 14.99 -9.74
C LEU A 275 -13.06 14.07 -10.21
N THR A 276 -13.37 14.15 -11.49
CA THR A 276 -14.06 13.06 -12.19
C THR A 276 -13.06 11.93 -12.49
N GLN A 277 -13.55 10.71 -12.70
CA GLN A 277 -12.65 9.59 -13.01
C GLN A 277 -11.78 9.84 -14.25
N PRO A 278 -12.28 10.37 -15.38
CA PRO A 278 -11.41 10.68 -16.52
C PRO A 278 -10.30 11.68 -16.19
N GLN A 279 -10.57 12.67 -15.34
CA GLN A 279 -9.55 13.60 -14.85
C GLN A 279 -8.52 12.89 -13.98
N LEU A 280 -8.94 11.96 -13.11
CA LEU A 280 -8.04 11.15 -12.29
C LEU A 280 -7.15 10.24 -13.15
N ILE A 281 -7.70 9.62 -14.20
CA ILE A 281 -6.92 8.80 -15.16
C ILE A 281 -5.86 9.67 -15.86
N GLY A 282 -6.20 10.91 -16.22
CA GLY A 282 -5.24 11.87 -16.80
C GLY A 282 -4.10 12.28 -15.86
N LYS A 283 -4.17 11.91 -14.58
CA LYS A 283 -3.12 12.09 -13.55
C LYS A 283 -2.33 10.80 -13.26
N ILE A 284 -2.55 9.74 -14.03
CA ILE A 284 -1.74 8.52 -13.98
C ILE A 284 -0.52 8.68 -14.88
N HIS A 285 0.64 8.36 -14.32
CA HIS A 285 1.93 8.49 -14.96
C HIS A 285 2.60 7.12 -15.06
N LYS A 286 3.18 6.82 -16.22
CA LYS A 286 4.08 5.68 -16.37
C LYS A 286 5.41 5.97 -15.69
N LEU A 287 5.93 4.99 -14.95
CA LEU A 287 7.25 5.06 -14.32
C LEU A 287 8.37 5.09 -15.37
N PHE A 288 8.16 4.46 -16.52
CA PHE A 288 9.11 4.36 -17.62
C PHE A 288 8.57 5.09 -18.87
N GLY A 289 9.39 5.96 -19.48
CA GLY A 289 9.07 6.59 -20.78
C GLY A 289 8.11 7.79 -20.73
N GLY A 290 8.20 8.62 -19.69
CA GLY A 290 7.26 9.68 -19.31
C GLY A 290 6.62 10.52 -20.44
N LYS A 291 5.33 10.27 -20.68
CA LYS A 291 4.28 11.27 -20.91
C LYS A 291 3.01 10.82 -20.14
N PRO A 292 2.19 11.74 -19.60
CA PRO A 292 0.88 11.41 -19.06
C PRO A 292 0.02 10.70 -20.11
N LEU A 293 -0.81 9.75 -19.70
CA LEU A 293 -1.72 9.06 -20.61
C LEU A 293 -2.86 10.02 -21.00
N CYS A 294 -2.90 10.45 -22.27
CA CYS A 294 -4.07 11.15 -22.81
C CYS A 294 -5.29 10.22 -22.75
N GLY A 295 -6.37 10.69 -22.12
CA GLY A 295 -7.62 9.95 -21.95
C GLY A 295 -8.12 9.35 -23.26
N ALA A 296 -8.25 8.02 -23.29
CA ALA A 296 -8.80 7.30 -24.42
C ALA A 296 -10.33 7.46 -24.42
N THR A 297 -10.82 8.52 -25.06
CA THR A 297 -12.18 8.55 -25.59
C THR A 297 -12.12 8.71 -27.11
N LYS A 298 -12.16 7.58 -27.82
CA LYS A 298 -12.85 7.50 -29.11
C LYS A 298 -13.57 6.15 -29.22
N HIS A 299 -14.87 6.20 -28.92
CA HIS A 299 -15.85 5.39 -29.62
C HIS A 299 -15.61 5.53 -31.13
N CYS A 300 -15.31 4.43 -31.82
CA CYS A 300 -15.55 4.32 -33.25
C CYS A 300 -16.76 3.42 -33.45
N GLY A 301 -17.93 4.05 -33.60
CA GLY A 301 -19.08 3.46 -34.25
C GLY A 301 -19.18 3.98 -35.68
N GLY A 302 -19.59 3.10 -36.60
CA GLY A 302 -20.04 3.38 -37.98
C GLY A 302 -18.90 3.75 -38.96
N LYS A 303 -18.71 3.09 -40.09
CA LYS A 303 -19.62 2.33 -40.96
C LYS A 303 -18.95 1.06 -41.47
#